data_AF-A0A453QJN0-F1
#
_entry.id   AF-A0A453QJN0-F1
#
_cell.length_a   1.000
_cell.length_b   1.000
_cell.length_c   1.000
_cell.angle_alpha   90.00
_cell.angle_beta   90.00
_cell.angle_gamma   90.00
#
_symmetry.space_group_name_H-M   'P 1'
#
loop_
_entity.id
_entity.type
_entity.pdbx_description
1 polymer ?
#
loop_
_entity_poly.entity_id
_entity_poly.type
_entity_poly.pdbx_seq_one_letter_code
_entity_poly.pdbx_strand_id
1 'polypeptide(L)'
;AVAGKKRAGEQNPAGGEAWVRATGMSSSTTSGQGDDAPGLVCVVDCVHGMVDALSCVRWNKHQGAVVELSEHGIVVTVEESGCLQAKVYLKTELFAEYDYGAEGRPRFGLSLGLLVDCLNMFTVPGFASPVEIRYPGPDMQLLLRSVGSPDACIHAEIRTRIPDTVAWDYHFEHAGNTPVTFTVKSAILKESIDDLEWPGSSIQIHFHPDPPSVIFKGEGHGDLEIEFSYYANTDLLIAFQCDQELSYR
;
A
#
# COMPACT_ATOMS: atom_id res chain seq x y z
N ALA A 1 12.68 -54.72 -60.70
CA ALA A 1 12.23 -56.05 -60.27
C ALA A 1 10.81 -55.89 -59.72
N VAL A 2 9.73 -56.26 -60.43
CA VAL A 2 9.09 -57.61 -60.42
C VAL A 2 8.70 -57.97 -58.97
N ALA A 3 7.47 -58.30 -58.53
CA ALA A 3 6.12 -58.61 -59.02
C ALA A 3 5.17 -58.36 -57.80
N GLY A 4 3.84 -58.24 -57.80
CA GLY A 4 2.77 -58.87 -58.59
C GLY A 4 2.00 -59.91 -57.75
N LYS A 5 0.77 -59.59 -57.25
CA LYS A 5 -0.42 -60.47 -57.03
C LYS A 5 -1.49 -59.71 -56.21
N LYS A 6 -2.70 -59.36 -56.71
CA LYS A 6 -3.93 -60.17 -56.99
C LYS A 6 -4.33 -61.07 -55.81
N ARG A 7 -5.59 -61.22 -55.39
CA ARG A 7 -6.93 -60.59 -55.56
C ARG A 7 -7.90 -61.50 -54.73
N ALA A 8 -9.14 -61.04 -54.54
CA ALA A 8 -10.36 -61.76 -54.12
C ALA A 8 -10.61 -61.82 -52.59
N GLY A 9 -11.83 -61.65 -52.09
CA GLY A 9 -13.13 -61.60 -52.78
C GLY A 9 -14.26 -61.11 -51.86
N GLU A 10 -15.31 -60.69 -52.56
CA GLU A 10 -16.60 -60.11 -52.18
C GLU A 10 -17.47 -60.99 -51.26
N GLN A 11 -18.23 -60.37 -50.34
CA GLN A 11 -19.67 -60.64 -50.11
C GLN A 11 -20.27 -59.65 -49.09
N ASN A 12 -21.24 -58.86 -49.57
CA ASN A 12 -22.31 -58.15 -48.83
C ASN A 12 -23.60 -59.02 -48.96
N PRO A 13 -24.81 -58.69 -48.45
CA PRO A 13 -25.24 -57.63 -47.53
C PRO A 13 -26.27 -58.09 -46.45
N ALA A 14 -26.59 -57.23 -45.49
CA ALA A 14 -27.88 -57.06 -44.76
C ALA A 14 -27.54 -56.24 -43.52
N GLY A 15 -28.13 -55.09 -43.20
CA GLY A 15 -29.49 -54.61 -43.35
C GLY A 15 -29.84 -53.98 -42.00
N GLY A 16 -30.35 -52.75 -41.97
CA GLY A 16 -30.83 -52.11 -40.74
C GLY A 16 -30.38 -50.67 -40.58
N GLU A 17 -31.14 -49.75 -41.18
CA GLU A 17 -31.20 -48.36 -40.74
C GLU A 17 -31.93 -48.32 -39.39
N ALA A 18 -31.32 -47.71 -38.38
CA ALA A 18 -32.02 -47.28 -37.17
C ALA A 18 -31.41 -45.96 -36.66
N TRP A 19 -32.30 -45.00 -36.50
CA TRP A 19 -32.05 -43.61 -36.13
C TRP A 19 -32.08 -43.46 -34.60
N VAL A 20 -31.40 -42.43 -34.10
CA VAL A 20 -31.64 -41.69 -32.83
C VAL A 20 -30.82 -42.02 -31.56
N ARG A 21 -30.26 -40.92 -31.04
CA ARG A 21 -29.79 -40.56 -29.67
C ARG A 21 -28.38 -40.96 -29.24
N ALA A 22 -27.46 -40.00 -29.45
CA ALA A 22 -26.30 -39.81 -28.61
C ALA A 22 -26.71 -39.12 -27.29
N THR A 23 -26.64 -39.85 -26.19
CA THR A 23 -26.58 -39.31 -24.82
C THR A 23 -25.65 -40.20 -24.01
N GLY A 24 -24.53 -39.65 -23.55
CA GLY A 24 -23.59 -40.35 -22.67
C GLY A 24 -22.14 -39.96 -22.89
N MET A 25 -21.80 -38.69 -22.67
CA MET A 25 -20.42 -38.31 -22.36
C MET A 25 -20.37 -38.06 -20.86
N SER A 26 -19.76 -39.01 -20.15
CA SER A 26 -19.36 -38.88 -18.76
C SER A 26 -18.34 -37.76 -18.64
N SER A 27 -18.79 -36.55 -18.31
CA SER A 27 -17.92 -35.48 -17.85
C SER A 27 -17.62 -35.74 -16.37
N SER A 28 -16.45 -36.28 -16.09
CA SER A 28 -15.83 -36.19 -14.76
C SER A 28 -15.61 -34.71 -14.45
N THR A 29 -16.49 -34.14 -13.63
CA THR A 29 -16.23 -32.88 -12.93
C THR A 29 -15.10 -33.13 -11.94
N THR A 30 -13.88 -32.78 -12.34
CA THR A 30 -12.85 -32.41 -11.37
C THR A 30 -13.36 -31.16 -10.65
N SER A 31 -13.82 -31.36 -9.42
CA SER A 31 -14.07 -30.31 -8.46
C SER A 31 -12.79 -29.50 -8.27
N GLY A 32 -12.73 -28.33 -8.90
CA GLY A 32 -11.76 -27.28 -8.58
C GLY A 32 -12.09 -26.74 -7.19
N GLN A 33 -11.57 -27.40 -6.18
CA GLN A 33 -11.63 -26.98 -4.79
C GLN A 33 -10.17 -26.83 -4.37
N GLY A 34 -9.65 -25.60 -4.44
CA GLY A 34 -8.25 -25.37 -4.08
C GLY A 34 -7.59 -24.05 -4.44
N ASP A 35 -8.25 -23.05 -5.03
CA ASP A 35 -7.53 -21.84 -5.49
C ASP A 35 -8.28 -20.50 -5.30
N ASP A 36 -9.33 -20.49 -4.48
CA ASP A 36 -10.24 -19.33 -4.31
C ASP A 36 -10.13 -18.70 -2.91
N ALA A 37 -9.11 -19.09 -2.13
CA ALA A 37 -8.87 -18.52 -0.82
C ALA A 37 -8.23 -17.13 -0.99
N PRO A 38 -8.73 -16.08 -0.30
CA PRO A 38 -8.10 -14.78 -0.34
C PRO A 38 -6.66 -14.88 0.21
N GLY A 39 -5.72 -14.22 -0.48
CA GLY A 39 -4.32 -14.17 -0.07
C GLY A 39 -4.08 -13.38 1.21
N LEU A 40 -4.98 -12.46 1.55
CA LEU A 40 -5.02 -11.72 2.81
C LEU A 40 -6.47 -11.58 3.28
N VAL A 41 -6.69 -11.89 4.55
CA VAL A 41 -7.86 -11.48 5.33
C VAL A 41 -7.36 -10.85 6.62
N CYS A 42 -7.71 -9.61 6.90
CA CYS A 42 -7.43 -9.01 8.19
C CYS A 42 -8.62 -8.22 8.73
N VAL A 43 -8.69 -8.11 10.05
CA VAL A 43 -9.77 -7.40 10.76
C VAL A 43 -9.18 -6.27 11.56
N VAL A 44 -9.71 -5.07 11.39
CA VAL A 44 -9.32 -3.88 12.16
C VAL A 44 -10.47 -3.41 13.04
N ASP A 45 -10.22 -3.31 14.34
CA ASP A 45 -11.22 -2.84 15.32
C ASP A 45 -11.40 -1.31 15.28
N CYS A 46 -10.31 -0.58 15.04
CA CYS A 46 -10.29 0.88 15.01
C CYS A 46 -9.75 1.40 13.68
N VAL A 47 -10.67 1.68 12.75
CA VAL A 47 -10.34 2.21 11.41
C VAL A 47 -9.77 3.63 11.48
N HIS A 48 -10.08 4.40 12.53
CA HIS A 48 -9.68 5.80 12.66
C HIS A 48 -8.16 5.98 12.57
N GLY A 49 -7.38 5.16 13.29
CA GLY A 49 -5.92 5.24 13.23
C GLY A 49 -5.35 4.94 11.84
N MET A 50 -5.99 4.03 11.11
CA MET A 50 -5.60 3.73 9.73
C MET A 50 -5.95 4.88 8.77
N VAL A 51 -7.14 5.48 8.93
CA VAL A 51 -7.55 6.67 8.15
C VAL A 51 -6.60 7.83 8.41
N ASP A 52 -6.25 8.10 9.66
CA ASP A 52 -5.33 9.19 10.02
C ASP A 52 -3.96 8.97 9.37
N ALA A 53 -3.38 7.77 9.54
CA ALA A 53 -2.07 7.43 8.98
C ALA A 53 -2.03 7.53 7.45
N LEU A 54 -3.06 7.02 6.76
CA LEU A 54 -3.17 7.11 5.29
C LEU A 54 -3.44 8.54 4.82
N SER A 55 -4.16 9.34 5.61
CA SER A 55 -4.43 10.75 5.29
C SER A 55 -3.18 11.61 5.39
N CYS A 56 -2.24 11.30 6.29
CA CYS A 56 -0.96 12.02 6.41
C CYS A 56 -0.10 11.95 5.16
N VAL A 57 -0.24 10.91 4.33
CA VAL A 57 0.51 10.74 3.07
C VAL A 57 -0.33 11.10 1.84
N ARG A 58 -1.53 11.66 2.03
CA ARG A 58 -2.43 12.08 0.96
C ARG A 58 -2.30 13.59 0.68
N TRP A 59 -1.36 13.97 -0.18
CA TRP A 59 -1.13 15.37 -0.56
C TRP A 59 -1.79 15.78 -1.90
N ASN A 60 -2.30 14.82 -2.69
CA ASN A 60 -3.05 15.09 -3.92
C ASN A 60 -4.41 14.36 -3.93
N LYS A 61 -5.45 15.01 -4.47
CA LYS A 61 -6.79 14.43 -4.63
C LYS A 61 -6.79 13.16 -5.49
N HIS A 62 -5.96 13.12 -6.53
CA HIS A 62 -5.87 12.00 -7.47
C HIS A 62 -4.61 11.16 -7.25
N GLN A 63 -4.16 11.05 -6.00
CA GLN A 63 -2.97 10.30 -5.65
C GLN A 63 -3.18 8.79 -5.79
N GLY A 64 -2.32 8.15 -6.57
CA GLY A 64 -2.18 6.71 -6.60
C GLY A 64 -1.29 6.24 -5.46
N ALA A 65 -1.56 5.04 -4.95
CA ALA A 65 -0.69 4.36 -3.99
C ALA A 65 -0.41 2.93 -4.46
N VAL A 66 0.76 2.42 -4.14
CA VAL A 66 1.15 1.02 -4.28
C VAL A 66 1.04 0.37 -2.91
N VAL A 67 0.26 -0.70 -2.83
CA VAL A 67 0.09 -1.52 -1.63
C VAL A 67 0.91 -2.79 -1.80
N GLU A 68 1.77 -3.08 -0.83
CA GLU A 68 2.47 -4.36 -0.69
C GLU A 68 1.91 -5.09 0.53
N LEU A 69 1.54 -6.37 0.34
CA LEU A 69 1.10 -7.25 1.42
C LEU A 69 2.22 -8.24 1.77
N SER A 70 2.32 -8.59 3.05
CA SER A 70 3.32 -9.54 3.54
C SER A 70 2.86 -10.19 4.85
N GLU A 71 3.55 -11.23 5.29
CA GLU A 71 3.36 -11.84 6.62
C GLU A 71 3.57 -10.86 7.80
N HIS A 72 4.23 -9.72 7.59
CA HIS A 72 4.52 -8.73 8.64
C HIS A 72 3.51 -7.58 8.68
N GLY A 73 2.59 -7.50 7.73
CA GLY A 73 1.63 -6.41 7.61
C GLY A 73 1.55 -5.82 6.20
N ILE A 74 0.95 -4.62 6.15
CA ILE A 74 0.63 -3.90 4.92
C ILE A 74 1.53 -2.67 4.81
N VAL A 75 2.14 -2.47 3.65
CA VAL A 75 2.90 -1.25 3.34
C VAL A 75 2.19 -0.50 2.23
N VAL A 76 1.82 0.75 2.50
CA VAL A 76 1.25 1.66 1.50
C VAL A 76 2.31 2.67 1.13
N THR A 77 2.73 2.67 -0.14
CA THR A 77 3.72 3.58 -0.68
C THR A 77 3.07 4.56 -1.63
N VAL A 78 3.36 5.85 -1.44
CA VAL A 78 3.03 6.91 -2.39
C VAL A 78 4.31 7.57 -2.86
N GLU A 79 4.35 7.94 -4.12
CA GLU A 79 5.50 8.58 -4.75
C GLU A 79 5.02 9.70 -5.65
N GLU A 80 5.76 10.81 -5.69
CA GLU A 80 5.51 11.92 -6.60
C GLU A 80 6.81 12.37 -7.27
N SER A 81 6.76 12.47 -8.60
CA SER A 81 7.81 13.05 -9.45
C SER A 81 9.22 12.47 -9.27
N GLY A 82 9.36 11.28 -8.67
CA GLY A 82 10.65 10.63 -8.40
C GLY A 82 11.53 11.35 -7.36
N CYS A 83 11.00 12.34 -6.65
CA CYS A 83 11.72 13.11 -5.64
C CYS A 83 11.10 13.06 -4.24
N LEU A 84 9.83 12.66 -4.15
CA LEU A 84 9.11 12.53 -2.88
C LEU A 84 8.52 11.13 -2.78
N GLN A 85 8.80 10.44 -1.68
CA GLN A 85 8.18 9.16 -1.35
C GLN A 85 7.75 9.17 0.12
N ALA A 86 6.56 8.63 0.39
CA ALA A 86 6.12 8.33 1.74
C ALA A 86 5.62 6.89 1.83
N LYS A 87 5.91 6.25 2.97
CA LYS A 87 5.53 4.87 3.27
C LYS A 87 4.80 4.81 4.59
N VAL A 88 3.60 4.22 4.59
CA VAL A 88 2.84 3.90 5.78
C VAL A 88 2.98 2.41 6.05
N TYR A 89 3.54 2.07 7.21
CA TYR A 89 3.73 0.69 7.65
C TYR A 89 2.65 0.32 8.66
N LEU A 90 1.74 -0.56 8.26
CA LEU A 90 0.70 -1.11 9.12
C LEU A 90 1.09 -2.52 9.52
N LYS A 91 1.75 -2.66 10.66
CA LYS A 91 2.23 -3.97 11.14
C LYS A 91 1.06 -4.87 11.54
N THR A 92 1.30 -6.18 11.50
CA THR A 92 0.28 -7.19 11.84
C THR A 92 -0.35 -7.00 13.22
N GLU A 93 0.36 -6.43 14.20
CA GLU A 93 -0.16 -6.22 15.56
C GLU A 93 -1.22 -5.12 15.65
N LEU A 94 -1.43 -4.34 14.58
CA LEU A 94 -2.50 -3.35 14.49
C LEU A 94 -3.86 -3.98 14.14
N PHE A 95 -3.88 -5.24 13.74
CA PHE A 95 -5.08 -5.97 13.33
C PHE A 95 -5.49 -6.96 14.42
N ALA A 96 -6.78 -7.07 14.67
CA ALA A 96 -7.35 -8.07 15.58
C ALA A 96 -7.13 -9.49 15.02
N GLU A 97 -7.23 -9.62 13.70
CA GLU A 97 -6.96 -10.84 12.96
C GLU A 97 -6.12 -10.48 11.72
N TYR A 98 -5.12 -11.30 11.42
CA TYR A 98 -4.29 -11.14 10.23
C TYR A 98 -3.92 -12.53 9.69
N ASP A 99 -4.68 -12.98 8.69
CA ASP A 99 -4.47 -14.24 7.99
C ASP A 99 -3.87 -13.95 6.60
N TYR A 100 -2.63 -14.39 6.41
CA TYR A 100 -1.86 -14.17 5.18
C TYR A 100 -1.51 -15.51 4.55
N GLY A 101 -2.20 -15.83 3.45
CA GLY A 101 -2.04 -17.08 2.69
C GLY A 101 -1.46 -16.89 1.28
N ALA A 102 -1.12 -15.65 0.88
CA ALA A 102 -0.58 -15.40 -0.45
C ALA A 102 0.87 -15.91 -0.61
N GLU A 103 1.19 -16.45 -1.78
CA GLU A 103 2.57 -16.75 -2.14
C GLU A 103 3.33 -15.44 -2.45
N GLY A 104 4.45 -15.23 -1.76
CA GLY A 104 5.32 -14.07 -1.99
C GLY A 104 4.82 -12.80 -1.30
N ARG A 105 4.92 -11.65 -1.99
CA ARG A 105 4.48 -10.32 -1.53
C ARG A 105 3.71 -9.62 -2.65
N PRO A 106 2.39 -9.82 -2.77
CA PRO A 106 1.63 -9.25 -3.85
C PRO A 106 1.63 -7.73 -3.75
N ARG A 107 1.75 -7.09 -4.91
CA ARG A 107 1.78 -5.63 -5.06
C ARG A 107 0.72 -5.18 -6.02
N PHE A 108 -0.07 -4.19 -5.62
CA PHE A 108 -1.11 -3.63 -6.47
C PHE A 108 -1.28 -2.14 -6.24
N GLY A 109 -1.65 -1.44 -7.30
CA GLY A 109 -1.98 -0.02 -7.27
C GLY A 109 -3.45 0.20 -6.94
N LEU A 110 -3.75 1.27 -6.20
CA LEU A 110 -5.12 1.77 -6.01
C LEU A 110 -5.13 3.30 -5.91
N SER A 111 -6.32 3.89 -5.93
CA SER A 111 -6.47 5.32 -5.61
C SER A 111 -6.49 5.51 -4.10
N LEU A 112 -5.48 6.18 -3.55
CA LEU A 112 -5.39 6.44 -2.12
C LEU A 112 -6.58 7.27 -1.62
N GLY A 113 -7.01 8.25 -2.43
CA GLY A 113 -8.22 9.03 -2.15
C GLY A 113 -9.45 8.14 -1.96
N LEU A 114 -9.73 7.23 -2.90
CA LEU A 114 -10.85 6.29 -2.75
C LEU A 114 -10.71 5.39 -1.53
N LEU A 115 -9.51 4.87 -1.24
CA LEU A 115 -9.29 4.02 -0.06
C LEU A 115 -9.64 4.77 1.23
N VAL A 116 -9.12 5.98 1.40
CA VAL A 116 -9.40 6.82 2.57
C VAL A 116 -10.89 7.16 2.66
N ASP A 117 -11.53 7.52 1.54
CA ASP A 117 -12.95 7.86 1.52
C ASP A 117 -13.82 6.64 1.88
N CYS A 118 -13.47 5.45 1.39
CA CYS A 118 -14.17 4.21 1.74
C CYS A 118 -13.98 3.84 3.21
N LEU A 119 -12.76 3.94 3.75
CA LEU A 119 -12.49 3.67 5.17
C LEU A 119 -13.25 4.63 6.09
N ASN A 120 -13.43 5.90 5.69
CA ASN A 120 -14.24 6.87 6.42
C ASN A 120 -15.73 6.52 6.51
N MET A 121 -16.26 5.67 5.61
CA MET A 121 -17.63 5.19 5.75
C MET A 121 -17.81 4.29 6.99
N PHE A 122 -16.73 3.75 7.52
CA PHE A 122 -16.72 2.89 8.71
C PHE A 122 -16.38 3.65 10.00
N THR A 123 -16.06 4.94 9.94
CA THR A 123 -15.77 5.78 11.12
C THR A 123 -16.98 6.57 11.61
N VAL A 124 -18.17 6.31 11.05
CA VAL A 124 -19.40 7.05 11.37
C VAL A 124 -19.78 6.86 12.86
N PRO A 125 -19.96 7.95 13.63
CA PRO A 125 -20.37 7.86 15.02
C PRO A 125 -21.65 7.04 15.20
N GLY A 126 -21.62 6.05 16.10
CA GLY A 126 -22.72 5.11 16.33
C GLY A 126 -22.59 3.78 15.59
N PHE A 127 -21.63 3.66 14.67
CA PHE A 127 -21.24 2.41 14.00
C PHE A 127 -19.77 2.09 14.33
N ALA A 128 -19.54 1.43 15.47
CA ALA A 128 -18.22 0.90 15.85
C ALA A 128 -18.18 -0.60 15.55
N SER A 129 -18.13 -0.93 14.26
CA SER A 129 -18.05 -2.31 13.78
C SER A 129 -16.63 -2.55 13.26
N PRO A 130 -15.97 -3.66 13.65
CA PRO A 130 -14.70 -4.04 13.06
C PRO A 130 -14.82 -4.14 11.54
N VAL A 131 -13.75 -3.81 10.82
CA VAL A 131 -13.73 -3.88 9.36
C VAL A 131 -12.82 -5.02 8.93
N GLU A 132 -13.39 -5.95 8.18
CA GLU A 132 -12.66 -6.96 7.45
C GLU A 132 -12.13 -6.35 6.14
N ILE A 133 -10.82 -6.50 5.92
CA ILE A 133 -10.10 -6.15 4.70
C ILE A 133 -9.69 -7.45 4.04
N ARG A 134 -10.05 -7.63 2.76
CA ARG A 134 -9.78 -8.85 2.02
C ARG A 134 -9.17 -8.57 0.65
N TYR A 135 -8.14 -9.34 0.30
CA TYR A 135 -7.53 -9.32 -1.02
C TYR A 135 -6.95 -10.69 -1.40
N PRO A 136 -7.03 -11.13 -2.67
CA PRO A 136 -7.83 -10.53 -3.73
C PRO A 136 -9.31 -10.85 -3.54
N GLY A 137 -10.17 -9.93 -3.97
CA GLY A 137 -11.57 -10.22 -4.27
C GLY A 137 -11.72 -10.88 -5.65
N PRO A 138 -12.95 -11.24 -6.06
CA PRO A 138 -13.21 -11.99 -7.30
C PRO A 138 -12.59 -11.37 -8.56
N ASP A 139 -12.58 -10.03 -8.63
CA ASP A 139 -12.01 -9.26 -9.75
C ASP A 139 -10.66 -8.60 -9.39
N MET A 140 -9.86 -9.24 -8.54
CA MET A 140 -8.58 -8.69 -8.02
C MET A 140 -8.76 -7.37 -7.26
N GLN A 141 -9.92 -7.16 -6.66
CA GLN A 141 -10.27 -5.95 -5.94
C GLN A 141 -9.93 -6.04 -4.45
N LEU A 142 -9.68 -4.88 -3.82
CA LEU A 142 -9.60 -4.78 -2.37
C LEU A 142 -11.02 -4.63 -1.83
N LEU A 143 -11.42 -5.55 -0.95
CA LEU A 143 -12.74 -5.57 -0.35
C LEU A 143 -12.67 -5.05 1.09
N LEU A 144 -13.61 -4.18 1.45
CA LEU A 144 -13.80 -3.67 2.81
C LEU A 144 -15.22 -4.03 3.27
N ARG A 145 -15.36 -4.64 4.44
CA ARG A 145 -16.66 -5.10 4.94
C ARG A 145 -16.79 -4.87 6.45
N SER A 146 -17.90 -4.31 6.89
CA SER A 146 -18.22 -4.22 8.33
C SER A 146 -18.58 -5.61 8.90
N VAL A 147 -18.06 -5.94 10.07
CA VAL A 147 -18.26 -7.21 10.78
C VAL A 147 -19.16 -6.99 12.00
N GLY A 148 -20.15 -7.86 12.22
CA GLY A 148 -20.89 -7.91 13.50
C GLY A 148 -22.37 -7.56 13.44
N SER A 149 -22.92 -7.27 12.25
CA SER A 149 -24.36 -7.07 12.05
C SER A 149 -24.85 -7.99 10.92
N PRO A 150 -25.74 -8.97 11.20
CA PRO A 150 -26.26 -9.86 10.17
C PRO A 150 -27.27 -9.19 9.24
N ASP A 151 -27.97 -8.15 9.72
CA ASP A 151 -29.09 -7.51 9.00
C ASP A 151 -28.68 -6.25 8.21
N ALA A 152 -27.50 -5.70 8.50
CA ALA A 152 -26.96 -4.53 7.82
C ALA A 152 -25.43 -4.61 7.70
N CYS A 153 -24.89 -4.34 6.51
CA CYS A 153 -23.46 -4.38 6.27
C CYS A 153 -23.06 -3.21 5.37
N ILE A 154 -22.02 -2.48 5.75
CA ILE A 154 -21.31 -1.58 4.86
C ILE A 154 -20.30 -2.41 4.09
N HIS A 155 -20.28 -2.24 2.77
CA HIS A 155 -19.40 -2.97 1.87
C HIS A 155 -18.84 -2.02 0.82
N ALA A 156 -17.54 -2.12 0.56
CA ALA A 156 -16.87 -1.37 -0.50
C ALA A 156 -15.95 -2.29 -1.30
N GLU A 157 -15.92 -2.06 -2.61
CA GLU A 157 -15.06 -2.75 -3.56
C GLU A 157 -14.17 -1.72 -4.25
N ILE A 158 -12.85 -1.85 -4.08
CA ILE A 158 -11.88 -0.92 -4.64
C ILE A 158 -11.10 -1.65 -5.73
N ARG A 159 -11.27 -1.18 -6.98
CA ARG A 159 -10.52 -1.70 -8.12
C ARG A 159 -9.03 -1.48 -7.92
N THR A 160 -8.26 -2.54 -8.10
CA THR A 160 -6.81 -2.45 -8.12
C THR A 160 -6.29 -2.33 -9.55
N ARG A 161 -5.01 -2.01 -9.67
CA ARG A 161 -4.30 -1.81 -10.94
C ARG A 161 -2.93 -2.49 -10.82
N ILE A 162 -2.38 -2.90 -11.96
CA ILE A 162 -0.96 -3.27 -11.99
C ILE A 162 -0.16 -1.98 -11.78
N PRO A 163 0.75 -1.89 -10.80
CA PRO A 163 1.57 -0.71 -10.60
C PRO A 163 2.40 -0.42 -11.86
N ASP A 164 2.32 0.81 -12.38
CA ASP A 164 3.10 1.22 -13.56
C ASP A 164 4.60 1.32 -13.24
N THR A 165 4.94 1.55 -11.97
CA THR A 165 6.30 1.64 -11.44
C THR A 165 6.44 0.78 -10.19
N VAL A 166 7.57 0.08 -10.09
CA VAL A 166 7.99 -0.50 -8.80
C VAL A 166 8.41 0.68 -7.93
N ALA A 167 7.81 0.83 -6.75
CA ALA A 167 8.19 1.88 -5.81
C ALA A 167 9.71 1.87 -5.62
N TRP A 168 10.36 3.01 -5.81
CA TRP A 168 11.81 3.09 -5.71
C TRP A 168 12.24 2.69 -4.29
N ASP A 169 13.24 1.81 -4.20
CA ASP A 169 13.91 1.57 -2.94
C ASP A 169 15.00 2.63 -2.78
N TYR A 170 14.64 3.77 -2.20
CA TYR A 170 15.62 4.78 -1.83
C TYR A 170 16.50 4.19 -0.73
N HIS A 171 17.64 3.64 -1.12
CA HIS A 171 18.66 3.20 -0.20
C HIS A 171 19.29 4.43 0.46
N PHE A 172 18.87 4.70 1.69
CA PHE A 172 19.54 5.64 2.59
C PHE A 172 20.83 5.00 3.12
N GLU A 173 21.74 4.62 2.21
CA GLU A 173 23.07 4.20 2.61
C GLU A 173 23.88 5.43 3.00
N HIS A 174 24.27 5.48 4.27
CA HIS A 174 25.23 6.45 4.76
C HIS A 174 26.51 6.29 3.96
N ALA A 175 26.92 7.32 3.23
CA ALA A 175 28.10 7.32 2.37
C ALA A 175 29.43 7.27 3.16
N GLY A 176 29.57 6.33 4.10
CA GLY A 176 30.70 6.17 5.02
C GLY A 176 30.78 7.21 6.14
N ASN A 177 30.04 8.32 6.06
CA ASN A 177 29.97 9.34 7.11
C ASN A 177 28.88 9.04 8.13
N THR A 178 29.12 9.44 9.39
CA THR A 178 28.09 9.47 10.43
C THR A 178 26.89 10.30 9.95
N PRO A 179 25.65 9.79 10.02
CA PRO A 179 24.49 10.58 9.63
C PRO A 179 24.41 11.86 10.46
N VAL A 180 24.07 12.94 9.77
CA VAL A 180 23.58 14.15 10.43
C VAL A 180 22.19 13.83 10.96
N THR A 181 21.98 13.98 12.26
CA THR A 181 20.68 13.71 12.88
C THR A 181 20.32 14.80 13.85
N PHE A 182 19.02 15.07 13.94
CA PHE A 182 18.46 15.92 14.97
C PHE A 182 17.10 15.35 15.38
N THR A 183 16.67 15.59 16.60
CA THR A 183 15.37 15.14 17.11
C THR A 183 14.72 16.27 17.87
N VAL A 184 13.49 16.59 17.48
CA VAL A 184 12.67 17.64 18.10
C VAL A 184 11.28 17.06 18.40
N LYS A 185 10.55 17.68 19.32
CA LYS A 185 9.14 17.31 19.56
C LYS A 185 8.31 17.67 18.32
N SER A 186 7.46 16.76 17.86
CA SER A 186 6.64 16.99 16.64
C SER A 186 5.73 18.22 16.75
N ALA A 187 5.23 18.55 17.95
CA ALA A 187 4.43 19.75 18.18
C ALA A 187 5.23 21.04 17.90
N ILE A 188 6.48 21.09 18.37
CA ILE A 188 7.40 22.21 18.16
C ILE A 188 7.77 22.33 16.68
N LEU A 189 8.04 21.20 16.02
CA LEU A 189 8.31 21.18 14.58
C LEU A 189 7.13 21.73 13.77
N LYS A 190 5.90 21.33 14.13
CA LYS A 190 4.68 21.83 13.50
C LYS A 190 4.54 23.34 13.67
N GLU A 191 4.63 23.84 14.91
CA GLU A 191 4.57 25.27 15.21
C GLU A 191 5.64 26.04 14.44
N SER A 192 6.85 25.51 14.36
CA SER A 192 7.95 26.14 13.62
C SER A 192 7.68 26.20 12.11
N ILE A 193 7.14 25.14 11.51
CA ILE A 193 6.77 25.16 10.09
C ILE A 193 5.63 26.16 9.83
N ASP A 194 4.66 26.23 10.75
CA ASP A 194 3.54 27.18 10.66
C ASP A 194 4.05 28.65 10.78
N ASP A 195 4.97 28.92 11.72
CA ASP A 195 5.57 30.23 11.97
C ASP A 195 6.53 30.70 10.87
N LEU A 196 7.09 29.78 10.09
CA LEU A 196 7.95 30.13 8.96
C LEU A 196 7.17 30.85 7.84
N GLU A 197 5.83 30.81 7.90
CA GLU A 197 4.91 31.43 6.93
C GLU A 197 5.33 31.15 5.47
N TRP A 198 5.83 29.94 5.20
CA TRP A 198 6.45 29.58 3.93
C TRP A 198 5.51 29.83 2.74
N PRO A 199 5.89 30.65 1.74
CA PRO A 199 4.99 31.02 0.64
C PRO A 199 4.85 29.91 -0.42
N GLY A 200 5.18 28.65 -0.09
CA GLY A 200 5.18 27.50 -1.01
C GLY A 200 6.48 27.32 -1.80
N SER A 201 7.60 27.88 -1.33
CA SER A 201 8.95 27.76 -1.89
C SER A 201 9.79 26.70 -1.13
N SER A 202 11.11 26.69 -1.31
CA SER A 202 12.04 25.83 -0.57
C SER A 202 12.29 26.33 0.86
N ILE A 203 12.52 25.37 1.77
CA ILE A 203 13.12 25.62 3.08
C ILE A 203 14.59 25.25 3.00
N GLN A 204 15.46 26.10 3.52
CA GLN A 204 16.85 25.73 3.79
C GLN A 204 16.98 25.25 5.23
N ILE A 205 17.69 24.14 5.42
CA ILE A 205 17.98 23.57 6.73
C ILE A 205 19.49 23.68 6.96
N HIS A 206 19.89 24.45 7.96
CA HIS A 206 21.29 24.62 8.35
C HIS A 206 21.56 23.90 9.66
N PHE A 207 22.72 23.23 9.73
CA PHE A 207 23.21 22.53 10.90
C PHE A 207 24.50 23.20 11.36
N HIS A 208 24.54 23.62 12.63
CA HIS A 208 25.74 24.17 13.25
C HIS A 208 26.22 23.22 14.37
N PRO A 209 27.49 22.79 14.37
CA PRO A 209 28.03 21.92 15.41
C PRO A 209 28.45 22.67 16.68
N ASP A 210 28.80 23.97 16.58
CA ASP A 210 29.26 24.79 17.71
C ASP A 210 28.85 26.27 17.55
N PRO A 211 27.90 26.81 18.36
CA PRO A 211 27.04 26.05 19.27
C PRO A 211 26.11 25.09 18.48
N PRO A 212 25.73 23.93 19.04
CA PRO A 212 24.83 22.99 18.38
C PRO A 212 23.45 23.59 18.14
N SER A 213 23.08 23.76 16.87
CA SER A 213 21.76 24.24 16.47
C SER A 213 21.32 23.74 15.09
N VAL A 214 20.00 23.76 14.87
CA VAL A 214 19.38 23.55 13.57
C VAL A 214 18.57 24.79 13.22
N ILE A 215 18.77 25.37 12.04
CA ILE A 215 18.05 26.56 11.59
C ILE A 215 17.20 26.22 10.39
N PHE A 216 15.91 26.54 10.45
CA PHE A 216 15.00 26.48 9.32
C PHE A 216 14.81 27.89 8.76
N LYS A 217 15.08 28.05 7.46
CA LYS A 217 14.95 29.33 6.76
C LYS A 217 14.02 29.20 5.56
N GLY A 218 12.95 30.01 5.52
CA GLY A 218 12.06 30.09 4.36
C GLY A 218 12.70 30.93 3.25
N GLU A 219 12.64 30.46 2.00
CA GLU A 219 13.14 31.22 0.84
C GLU A 219 12.02 32.09 0.25
N GLY A 220 12.07 33.42 0.35
CA GLY A 220 11.02 34.26 -0.25
C GLY A 220 10.89 35.65 0.37
N HIS A 221 9.64 36.11 0.54
CA HIS A 221 9.34 37.40 1.16
C HIS A 221 9.53 37.30 2.68
N GLY A 222 10.69 37.72 3.17
CA GLY A 222 11.04 37.76 4.59
C GLY A 222 12.27 36.91 4.90
N ASP A 223 13.08 37.35 5.87
CA ASP A 223 14.20 36.59 6.43
C ASP A 223 13.76 35.83 7.68
N LEU A 224 12.61 35.15 7.61
CA LEU A 224 12.12 34.35 8.74
C LEU A 224 13.00 33.11 8.89
N GLU A 225 13.65 33.05 10.05
CA GLU A 225 14.54 31.98 10.45
C GLU A 225 14.11 31.51 11.84
N ILE A 226 14.03 30.19 11.99
CA ILE A 226 13.68 29.55 13.26
C ILE A 226 14.86 28.69 13.67
N GLU A 227 15.44 29.03 14.82
CA GLU A 227 16.60 28.35 15.38
C GLU A 227 16.18 27.39 16.52
N PHE A 228 16.56 26.13 16.37
CA PHE A 228 16.52 25.12 17.42
C PHE A 228 17.90 25.01 18.08
N SER A 229 18.18 25.86 19.08
CA SER A 229 19.46 25.82 19.80
C SER A 229 19.44 24.76 20.92
N TYR A 230 20.46 23.90 20.98
CA TYR A 230 20.57 22.82 21.97
C TYR A 230 20.64 23.33 23.42
N TYR A 231 21.46 24.35 23.67
CA TYR A 231 21.74 24.85 25.02
C TYR A 231 20.74 25.89 25.54
N ALA A 232 20.02 26.58 24.65
CA ALA A 232 19.07 27.61 25.05
C ALA A 232 17.76 26.98 25.56
N ASN A 233 17.36 25.85 24.96
CA ASN A 233 16.13 25.18 25.33
C ASN A 233 16.22 23.68 24.97
N THR A 234 16.66 22.88 25.94
CA THR A 234 16.82 21.42 25.79
C THR A 234 15.51 20.68 25.48
N ASP A 235 14.36 21.33 25.66
CA ASP A 235 13.05 20.80 25.26
C ASP A 235 12.75 20.94 23.77
N LEU A 236 13.48 21.80 23.05
CA LEU A 236 13.34 22.00 21.60
C LEU A 236 14.13 20.93 20.86
N LEU A 237 15.43 20.79 21.15
CA LEU A 237 16.36 19.89 20.48
C LEU A 237 16.81 18.76 21.44
N ILE A 238 16.15 17.61 21.31
CA ILE A 238 16.29 16.43 22.20
C ILE A 238 17.60 15.69 21.92
N ALA A 239 17.95 15.53 20.65
CA ALA A 239 19.18 14.88 20.21
C ALA A 239 19.75 15.61 19.00
N PHE A 240 21.06 15.66 18.90
CA PHE A 240 21.77 16.31 17.80
C PHE A 240 23.09 15.60 17.54
N GLN A 241 23.36 15.27 16.28
CA GLN A 241 24.60 14.70 15.78
C GLN A 241 24.97 15.44 14.50
N CYS A 242 25.96 16.32 14.59
CA CYS A 242 26.58 16.98 13.44
C CYS A 242 27.99 17.36 13.84
N ASP A 243 28.98 17.02 13.03
CA ASP A 243 30.40 17.30 13.27
C ASP A 243 30.93 18.44 12.39
N GLN A 244 30.14 18.88 11.40
CA GLN A 244 30.50 19.92 10.44
C GLN A 244 29.32 20.86 10.22
N GLU A 245 29.60 22.09 9.79
CA GLU A 245 28.55 23.00 9.34
C GLU A 245 28.02 22.55 7.99
N LEU A 246 26.70 22.38 7.88
CA LEU A 246 26.04 21.82 6.70
C LEU A 246 24.77 22.57 6.37
N SER A 247 24.45 22.65 5.08
CA SER A 247 23.25 23.31 4.57
C SER A 247 22.58 22.45 3.50
N TYR A 248 21.28 22.24 3.64
CA TYR A 248 20.44 21.50 2.70
C TYR A 248 19.31 22.40 2.18
N ARG A 249 18.89 22.14 0.93
CA ARG A 249 17.80 22.84 0.23
C ARG A 249 16.85 21.82 -0.38
#